data_AF-A0A7R9K5T7-F1
#
_entry.id   AF-A0A7R9K5T7-F1
#
_cell.length_a   1.000
_cell.length_b   1.000
_cell.length_c   1.000
_cell.angle_alpha   90.00
_cell.angle_beta   90.00
_cell.angle_gamma   90.00
#
_symmetry.space_group_name_H-M   'P 1'
#
loop_
_entity.id
_entity.type
_entity.pdbx_description
1 polymer ?
#
loop_
_entity_poly.entity_id
_entity_poly.type
_entity_poly.pdbx_seq_one_letter_code
_entity_poly.pdbx_strand_id
1 'polypeptide(L)'
;MTAPMERIQALDSIEKDIITCLQSAGQALMELSKEKSSLKQAEGQTHTFLKTLSHVESKLTEQINYLTQVSTGQPHEGSGYASQKVLQMAWHRLEHARSRVNELERIKNKHLQGRAILRPQQQVAQPQQNGAQPTGNVQNAGPTG
;
A
#
# COMPACT_ATOMS: atom_id res chain seq x y z
N MET A 1 12.62 -10.68 9.12
CA MET A 1 11.25 -11.25 9.05
C MET A 1 11.28 -12.26 7.92
N THR A 2 11.21 -13.55 8.22
CA THR A 2 11.20 -14.61 7.19
C THR A 2 9.94 -14.50 6.35
N ALA A 3 10.08 -14.49 5.03
CA ALA A 3 8.95 -14.29 4.13
C ALA A 3 7.92 -15.44 4.25
N PRO A 4 6.62 -15.21 4.01
CA PRO A 4 5.60 -16.28 4.03
C PRO A 4 5.98 -17.50 3.16
N MET A 5 6.72 -17.28 2.08
CA MET A 5 7.24 -18.34 1.21
C MET A 5 8.29 -19.22 1.91
N GLU A 6 9.20 -18.64 2.70
CA GLU A 6 10.20 -19.39 3.47
C GLU A 6 9.55 -20.24 4.55
N ARG A 7 8.42 -19.78 5.11
CA ARG A 7 7.63 -20.55 6.08
C ARG A 7 6.96 -21.77 5.44
N ILE A 8 6.40 -21.62 4.24
CA ILE A 8 5.84 -22.75 3.48
C ILE A 8 6.95 -23.77 3.16
N GLN A 9 8.11 -23.31 2.70
CA GLN A 9 9.27 -24.19 2.46
C GLN A 9 9.75 -24.91 3.74
N ALA A 10 9.67 -24.25 4.89
CA ALA A 10 9.98 -24.88 6.17
C ALA A 10 8.99 -26.01 6.51
N LEU A 11 7.69 -25.84 6.21
CA LEU A 11 6.69 -26.89 6.38
C LEU A 11 6.95 -28.07 5.42
N ASP A 12 7.31 -27.82 4.16
CA ASP A 12 7.70 -28.88 3.22
C ASP A 12 8.94 -29.66 3.72
N SER A 13 9.90 -28.97 4.35
CA SER A 13 11.05 -29.63 4.97
C SER A 13 10.63 -30.49 6.16
N ILE A 14 9.70 -30.02 6.99
CA ILE A 14 9.18 -30.80 8.13
C ILE A 14 8.46 -32.06 7.61
N GLU A 15 7.68 -31.95 6.54
CA GLU A 15 7.00 -33.10 5.93
C GLU A 15 8.01 -34.16 5.45
N LYS A 16 9.09 -33.74 4.79
CA LYS A 16 10.19 -34.65 4.41
C LYS A 16 10.83 -35.32 5.63
N ASP A 17 11.08 -34.56 6.70
CA ASP A 17 11.64 -35.09 7.94
C ASP A 17 10.68 -36.12 8.59
N ILE A 18 9.36 -35.91 8.52
CA ILE A 18 8.34 -36.88 8.98
C ILE A 18 8.40 -38.18 8.16
N ILE A 19 8.52 -38.07 6.84
CA ILE A 19 8.67 -39.26 5.97
C ILE A 19 9.92 -40.05 6.37
N THR A 20 11.05 -39.38 6.56
CA THR A 20 12.31 -40.01 7.01
C THR A 20 12.17 -40.66 8.38
N CYS A 21 11.45 -40.02 9.31
CA CYS A 21 11.14 -40.56 10.62
C CYS A 21 10.37 -41.89 10.52
N LEU A 22 9.28 -41.92 9.75
CA LEU A 22 8.48 -43.12 9.52
C LEU A 22 9.27 -44.23 8.82
N GLN A 23 10.09 -43.88 7.82
CA GLN A 23 10.96 -44.83 7.14
C GLN A 23 11.97 -45.47 8.11
N SER A 24 12.62 -44.67 8.96
CA SER A 24 13.59 -45.18 9.94
C SER A 24 12.93 -46.12 10.95
N ALA A 25 11.73 -45.78 11.42
CA ALA A 25 10.94 -46.66 12.29
C ALA A 25 10.56 -47.98 11.59
N GLY A 26 10.09 -47.90 10.34
CA GLY A 26 9.75 -49.07 9.53
C GLY A 26 10.95 -49.99 9.30
N GLN A 27 12.13 -49.41 9.00
CA GLN A 27 13.37 -50.19 8.83
C GLN A 27 13.83 -50.84 10.14
N ALA A 28 13.69 -50.16 11.29
CA ALA A 28 14.00 -50.75 12.59
C ALA A 28 13.10 -51.98 12.87
N LEU A 29 11.79 -51.83 12.65
CA LEU A 29 10.83 -52.94 12.83
C LEU A 29 11.08 -54.08 11.85
N MET A 30 11.39 -53.77 10.58
CA MET A 30 11.70 -54.78 9.58
C MET A 30 12.99 -55.55 9.93
N GLU A 31 14.01 -54.88 10.46
CA GLU A 31 15.24 -55.53 10.93
C GLU A 31 14.97 -56.48 12.10
N LEU A 32 14.17 -56.03 13.07
CA LEU A 32 13.78 -56.83 14.23
C LEU A 32 12.90 -58.04 13.86
N SER A 33 12.23 -57.99 12.71
CA SER A 33 11.39 -59.10 12.22
C SER A 33 12.17 -60.24 11.55
N LYS A 34 13.47 -60.07 11.28
CA LYS A 34 14.31 -61.08 10.63
C LYS A 34 14.67 -62.22 11.58
N GLU A 35 14.76 -63.45 11.06
CA GLU A 35 15.21 -64.62 11.81
C GLU A 35 16.62 -64.45 12.40
N LYS A 36 17.49 -63.72 11.69
CA LYS A 36 18.82 -63.32 12.17
C LYS A 36 18.96 -61.81 12.12
N SER A 37 18.45 -61.15 13.15
CA SER A 37 18.45 -59.68 13.28
C SER A 37 19.84 -59.13 13.63
N SER A 38 20.16 -57.97 13.06
CA SER A 38 21.33 -57.17 13.44
C SER A 38 20.92 -56.11 14.45
N LEU A 39 21.25 -56.33 15.72
CA LEU A 39 20.95 -55.38 16.80
C LEU A 39 21.55 -53.99 16.50
N LYS A 40 22.79 -53.94 15.99
CA LYS A 40 23.46 -52.69 15.61
C LYS A 40 22.71 -51.91 14.52
N GLN A 41 22.12 -52.61 13.54
CA GLN A 41 21.32 -51.94 12.50
C GLN A 41 20.00 -51.44 13.07
N ALA A 42 19.31 -52.25 13.87
CA ALA A 42 18.07 -51.85 14.54
C ALA A 42 18.29 -50.60 15.41
N GLU A 43 19.32 -50.60 16.26
CA GLU A 43 19.70 -49.46 17.09
C GLU A 43 20.05 -48.22 16.27
N GLY A 44 20.76 -48.37 15.15
CA GLY A 44 21.08 -47.27 14.25
C GLY A 44 19.82 -46.62 13.66
N GLN A 45 18.84 -47.43 13.25
CA GLN A 45 17.56 -46.94 12.74
C GLN A 45 16.71 -46.29 13.83
N THR A 46 16.67 -46.88 15.04
CA THR A 46 15.99 -46.29 16.21
C THR A 46 16.62 -44.95 16.60
N HIS A 47 17.95 -44.83 16.56
CA HIS A 47 18.63 -43.57 16.85
C HIS A 47 18.27 -42.48 15.82
N THR A 48 18.24 -42.85 14.54
CA THR A 48 17.85 -41.94 13.45
C THR A 48 16.39 -41.50 13.59
N PHE A 49 15.50 -42.43 13.95
CA PHE A 49 14.10 -42.13 14.28
C PHE A 49 13.99 -41.10 15.41
N LEU A 50 14.63 -41.36 16.57
CA LEU A 50 14.55 -40.47 17.73
C LEU A 50 15.10 -39.06 17.42
N LYS A 51 16.24 -39.00 16.72
CA LYS A 51 16.85 -37.73 16.32
C LYS A 51 15.94 -36.94 15.38
N THR A 52 15.37 -37.61 14.39
CA THR A 52 14.50 -36.96 13.39
C THR A 52 13.18 -36.53 14.02
N LEU A 53 12.61 -37.35 14.91
CA LEU A 53 11.39 -37.02 15.66
C LEU A 53 11.60 -35.78 16.53
N SER A 54 12.68 -35.72 17.31
CA SER A 54 13.00 -34.55 18.13
C SER A 54 13.15 -33.28 17.30
N HIS A 55 13.75 -33.38 16.11
CA HIS A 55 13.88 -32.26 15.18
C HIS A 55 12.54 -31.80 14.61
N VAL A 56 11.67 -32.73 14.23
CA VAL A 56 10.29 -32.45 13.78
C VAL A 56 9.50 -31.75 14.88
N GLU A 57 9.55 -32.26 16.12
CA GLU A 57 8.86 -31.68 17.28
C GLU A 57 9.31 -30.24 17.55
N SER A 58 10.62 -29.99 17.56
CA SER A 58 11.18 -28.65 17.76
C SER A 58 10.71 -27.68 16.68
N LYS A 59 10.83 -28.07 15.40
CA LYS A 59 10.42 -27.22 14.28
C LYS A 59 8.92 -26.96 14.26
N LEU A 60 8.09 -27.97 14.52
CA LEU A 60 6.64 -27.78 14.59
C LEU A 60 6.26 -26.84 15.74
N THR A 61 6.91 -26.96 16.89
CA THR A 61 6.70 -26.06 18.04
C THR A 61 7.01 -24.61 17.65
N GLU A 62 8.10 -24.35 16.92
CA GLU A 62 8.40 -23.03 16.40
C GLU A 62 7.31 -22.50 15.46
N GLN A 63 6.79 -23.32 14.55
CA GLN A 63 5.73 -22.92 13.63
C GLN A 63 4.41 -22.66 14.37
N ILE A 64 4.08 -23.46 15.38
CA ILE A 64 2.89 -23.26 16.23
C ILE A 64 3.02 -21.98 17.04
N ASN A 65 4.19 -21.72 17.64
CA ASN A 65 4.45 -20.49 18.38
C ASN A 65 4.34 -19.26 17.47
N TYR A 66 4.89 -19.35 16.26
CA TYR A 66 4.74 -18.29 15.26
C TYR A 66 3.27 -18.08 14.88
N LEU A 67 2.55 -19.14 14.51
CA LEU A 67 1.14 -19.05 14.13
C LEU A 67 0.31 -18.44 15.27
N THR A 68 0.59 -18.84 16.50
CA THR A 68 -0.02 -18.26 17.71
C THR A 68 0.31 -16.77 17.81
N GLN A 69 1.57 -16.35 17.65
CA GLN A 69 1.98 -14.95 17.71
C GLN A 69 1.29 -14.07 16.67
N VAL A 70 1.18 -14.56 15.43
CA VAL A 70 0.57 -13.79 14.33
C VAL A 70 -0.96 -13.85 14.33
N SER A 71 -1.54 -14.93 14.85
CA SER A 71 -2.99 -15.13 14.92
C SER A 71 -3.62 -14.50 16.17
N THR A 72 -2.86 -14.29 17.24
CA THR A 72 -3.31 -13.64 18.49
C THR A 72 -3.04 -12.14 18.53
N GLY A 73 -2.56 -11.55 17.42
CA GLY A 73 -2.53 -10.10 17.23
C GLY A 73 -1.46 -9.37 18.05
N GLN A 74 -0.27 -9.96 18.24
CA GLN A 74 0.86 -9.16 18.70
C GLN A 74 1.13 -7.99 17.71
N PRO A 75 1.54 -6.79 18.19
CA PRO A 75 1.32 -5.49 17.50
C PRO A 75 1.96 -5.28 16.11
N HIS A 76 2.74 -6.24 15.61
CA HIS A 76 3.62 -6.06 14.45
C HIS A 76 3.07 -6.59 13.12
N GLU A 77 1.91 -7.27 13.06
CA GLU A 77 1.39 -7.80 11.78
C GLU A 77 -0.03 -7.34 11.41
N GLY A 78 -0.67 -6.47 12.22
CA GLY A 78 -1.90 -5.76 11.84
C GLY A 78 -1.67 -4.33 11.33
N SER A 79 -0.49 -3.75 11.57
CA SER A 79 -0.22 -2.34 11.30
C SER A 79 0.68 -2.12 10.08
N GLY A 80 1.67 -2.98 9.80
CA GLY A 80 2.65 -2.77 8.72
C GLY A 80 2.06 -2.82 7.30
N TYR A 81 1.63 -4.00 6.84
CA TYR A 81 1.10 -4.15 5.47
C TYR A 81 -0.20 -3.36 5.26
N ALA A 82 -1.09 -3.36 6.27
CA ALA A 82 -2.32 -2.57 6.22
C ALA A 82 -2.03 -1.07 6.11
N SER A 83 -1.12 -0.51 6.92
CA SER A 83 -0.74 0.91 6.82
C SER A 83 -0.01 1.23 5.52
N GLN A 84 0.86 0.34 5.03
CA GLN A 84 1.54 0.52 3.74
C GLN A 84 0.56 0.53 2.57
N LYS A 85 -0.42 -0.39 2.55
CA LYS A 85 -1.46 -0.41 1.50
C LYS A 85 -2.38 0.80 1.61
N VAL A 86 -2.77 1.20 2.82
CA VAL A 86 -3.55 2.43 3.05
C VAL A 86 -2.77 3.66 2.57
N LEU A 87 -1.48 3.75 2.88
CA LEU A 87 -0.59 4.82 2.40
C LEU A 87 -0.49 4.82 0.88
N GLN A 88 -0.27 3.67 0.25
CA GLN A 88 -0.21 3.54 -1.20
C GLN A 88 -1.53 3.98 -1.86
N MET A 89 -2.67 3.58 -1.30
CA MET A 89 -3.98 4.04 -1.78
C MET A 89 -4.18 5.54 -1.55
N ALA A 90 -3.72 6.09 -0.43
CA ALA A 90 -3.78 7.52 -0.16
C ALA A 90 -2.93 8.32 -1.17
N TRP A 91 -1.75 7.83 -1.53
CA TRP A 91 -0.91 8.40 -2.59
C TRP A 91 -1.62 8.43 -3.95
N HIS A 92 -2.22 7.32 -4.38
CA HIS A 92 -2.98 7.28 -5.63
C HIS A 92 -4.19 8.22 -5.61
N ARG A 93 -4.91 8.29 -4.48
CA ARG A 93 -6.03 9.24 -4.31
C ARG A 93 -5.57 10.69 -4.37
N LEU A 94 -4.42 11.00 -3.75
CA LEU A 94 -3.83 12.34 -3.76
C LEU A 94 -3.43 12.75 -5.18
N GLU A 95 -2.75 11.88 -5.92
CA GLU A 95 -2.34 12.17 -7.30
C GLU A 95 -3.56 12.40 -8.22
N HIS A 96 -4.61 11.59 -8.04
CA HIS A 96 -5.86 11.79 -8.77
C HIS A 96 -6.51 13.15 -8.44
N ALA A 97 -6.59 13.51 -7.15
CA ALA A 97 -7.12 14.81 -6.74
C ALA A 97 -6.28 15.97 -7.32
N ARG A 98 -4.95 15.86 -7.29
CA ARG A 98 -4.02 16.84 -7.88
C ARG A 98 -4.26 17.03 -9.37
N SER A 99 -4.40 15.92 -10.10
CA SER A 99 -4.72 15.94 -11.54
C SER A 99 -6.05 16.64 -11.84
N ARG A 100 -7.10 16.37 -11.04
CA ARG A 100 -8.40 17.05 -11.19
C ARG A 100 -8.33 18.55 -10.90
N VAL A 101 -7.62 18.96 -9.86
CA VAL A 101 -7.43 20.38 -9.53
C VAL A 101 -6.67 21.12 -10.63
N ASN A 102 -5.58 20.54 -11.15
CA ASN A 102 -4.81 21.13 -12.24
C ASN A 102 -5.66 21.31 -13.51
N GLU A 103 -6.55 20.36 -13.81
CA GLU A 103 -7.46 20.49 -14.95
C GLU A 103 -8.48 21.63 -14.75
N LEU A 104 -9.03 21.77 -13.54
CA LEU A 104 -9.93 22.88 -13.22
C LEU A 104 -9.23 24.24 -13.31
N GLU A 105 -7.97 24.32 -12.88
CA GLU A 105 -7.16 25.54 -13.02
C GLU A 105 -6.97 25.91 -14.50
N ARG A 106 -6.67 24.93 -15.36
CA ARG A 106 -6.58 25.14 -16.81
C ARG A 106 -7.89 25.64 -17.40
N ILE A 107 -9.01 25.05 -17.02
CA ILE A 107 -10.34 25.46 -17.49
C ILE A 107 -10.65 26.89 -17.04
N LYS A 108 -10.38 27.22 -15.77
CA LYS A 108 -10.53 28.58 -15.24
C LYS A 108 -9.70 29.57 -16.04
N ASN A 109 -8.42 29.28 -16.28
CA ASN A 109 -7.53 30.17 -17.01
C ASN A 109 -7.97 30.37 -18.47
N LYS A 110 -8.44 29.31 -19.14
CA LYS A 110 -9.06 29.41 -20.48
C LYS A 110 -10.29 30.32 -20.47
N HIS A 111 -11.18 30.17 -19.49
CA HIS A 111 -12.36 31.00 -19.37
C HIS A 111 -12.01 32.47 -19.08
N LEU A 112 -11.03 32.72 -18.21
CA LEU A 112 -10.58 34.07 -17.88
C LEU A 112 -9.92 34.77 -19.09
N GLN A 113 -9.11 34.05 -19.86
CA GLN A 113 -8.51 34.54 -21.10
C GLN A 113 -9.57 34.80 -22.18
N GLY A 114 -10.53 33.90 -22.36
CA GLY A 114 -11.66 34.11 -23.29
C GLY A 114 -12.55 35.29 -22.90
N ARG A 115 -12.71 35.55 -21.60
CA ARG A 115 -13.49 36.69 -21.08
C ARG A 115 -12.76 38.02 -21.20
N ALA A 116 -11.42 38.03 -21.23
CA ALA A 116 -10.62 39.24 -21.44
C ALA A 116 -10.70 39.75 -22.90
N ILE A 117 -10.93 38.86 -23.88
CA ILE A 117 -11.04 39.21 -25.31
C ILE A 117 -12.40 39.86 -25.64
N LEU A 118 -13.43 39.63 -24.82
CA LEU A 118 -14.80 40.12 -25.04
C LEU A 118 -15.12 41.43 -24.30
N ARG A 119 -14.12 42.22 -23.87
CA ARG A 119 -14.37 43.55 -23.30
C ARG A 119 -14.39 44.58 -24.43
N PRO A 120 -15.55 45.10 -24.88
CA PRO A 120 -15.56 46.19 -25.85
C PRO A 120 -14.93 47.40 -25.18
N GLN A 121 -13.94 47.94 -25.85
CA GLN A 121 -13.30 49.21 -25.56
C GLN A 121 -14.40 50.29 -25.67
N GLN A 122 -15.05 50.64 -24.55
CA GLN A 122 -15.80 51.90 -24.45
C GLN A 122 -14.77 53.02 -24.45
N GLN A 123 -14.37 53.38 -25.66
CA GLN A 123 -13.47 54.47 -25.95
C GLN A 123 -14.32 55.75 -26.01
N VAL A 124 -14.05 56.58 -25.01
CA VAL A 124 -14.18 58.03 -24.94
C VAL A 124 -14.26 58.70 -26.32
N ALA A 125 -15.38 59.37 -26.61
CA ALA A 125 -15.46 60.41 -27.65
C ALA A 125 -16.60 61.40 -27.33
N GLN A 126 -16.21 62.60 -26.94
CA GLN A 126 -17.00 63.83 -26.85
C GLN A 126 -16.09 64.94 -27.45
N PRO A 127 -16.59 66.08 -27.92
CA PRO A 127 -17.65 66.34 -28.90
C PRO A 127 -17.13 67.22 -30.09
N GLN A 128 -17.87 67.31 -31.21
CA GLN A 128 -17.62 68.32 -32.27
C GLN A 128 -18.96 68.92 -32.72
N GLN A 129 -19.36 70.06 -32.16
CA GLN A 129 -19.09 71.44 -32.63
C GLN A 129 -19.94 71.79 -33.86
N ASN A 130 -21.16 72.31 -33.60
CA ASN A 130 -21.96 73.05 -34.58
C ASN A 130 -22.18 74.45 -34.01
N GLY A 131 -21.60 75.45 -34.68
CA GLY A 131 -21.71 76.86 -34.31
C GLY A 131 -22.87 77.55 -35.03
N ALA A 132 -23.66 78.30 -34.28
CA ALA A 132 -24.18 79.62 -34.65
C ALA A 132 -24.78 80.30 -33.41
N GLN A 133 -24.24 81.49 -33.11
CA GLN A 133 -24.65 82.53 -32.13
C GLN A 133 -26.04 83.15 -32.46
N PRO A 134 -26.62 84.12 -31.69
CA PRO A 134 -26.02 84.98 -30.64
C PRO A 134 -26.87 85.28 -29.37
N THR A 135 -26.26 86.12 -28.51
CA THR A 135 -26.84 87.21 -27.67
C THR A 135 -27.33 86.95 -26.23
N GLY A 136 -26.54 87.48 -25.27
CA GLY A 136 -26.94 88.28 -24.09
C GLY A 136 -27.64 87.56 -22.93
N ASN A 137 -27.54 87.95 -21.66
CA ASN A 137 -26.81 89.00 -20.96
C ASN A 137 -26.95 88.70 -19.44
N VAL A 138 -25.83 88.80 -18.68
CA VAL A 138 -25.65 89.23 -17.26
C VAL A 138 -26.38 88.57 -16.05
N GLN A 139 -25.63 88.60 -14.93
CA GLN A 139 -25.97 88.57 -13.47
C GLN A 139 -25.88 87.18 -12.79
N ASN A 140 -24.84 86.84 -12.00
CA ASN A 140 -24.09 87.45 -10.86
C ASN A 140 -24.74 87.23 -9.47
N ALA A 141 -23.91 86.72 -8.56
CA ALA A 141 -24.01 86.57 -7.09
C ALA A 141 -24.96 85.47 -6.58
N GLY A 142 -24.60 84.61 -5.62
CA GLY A 142 -23.48 84.57 -4.67
C GLY A 142 -23.51 83.25 -3.85
N PRO A 143 -22.61 83.08 -2.86
CA PRO A 143 -22.21 81.77 -2.36
C PRO A 143 -22.79 81.37 -0.99
N THR A 144 -22.77 80.04 -0.75
CA THR A 144 -22.51 79.32 0.52
C THR A 144 -23.34 79.60 1.77
N GLY A 145 -23.84 78.51 2.36
CA GLY A 145 -24.30 78.39 3.74
C GLY A 145 -24.78 76.98 4.02
#